data_AF-A0ABD3J867-F1
#
_entry.id   AF-A0ABD3J867-F1
#
_cell.length_a   1.000
_cell.length_b   1.000
_cell.length_c   1.000
_cell.angle_alpha   90.00
_cell.angle_beta   90.00
_cell.angle_gamma   90.00
#
_symmetry.space_group_name_H-M   'P 1'
#
loop_
_entity.id
_entity.type
_entity.pdbx_description
1 polymer ?
#
loop_
_entity_poly.entity_id
_entity_poly.type
_entity_poly.pdbx_seq_one_letter_code
_entity_poly.pdbx_strand_id
1 'polypeptide(L)'
;MFDENKADMKKRHLDSDGKGRRLPLHKGWLVTISAAFLVTATLLLLLLLTATPLVPGRSAATAVSLLGRGGSGSLSQVTTPTQLQAILHYATSRVVPQQSLAEISLCFNVLREAAPCNFLVFGLGHDSLMWAALNPRGTTVFLEEGESWIRSVITKAPSLHAFHVHYPTRLAEANELLATYRDERDCMPGHAGMGRESRCRLALPGLPEEVRDKQWDVIMIDAPRGYFAEAPGRMGAIFTAAVMARGRTGEGVTHVFLHDVNRRVERTYAKEFLCMKNKVEGVGRLWHFEIPPFSNVNATRFC
;
A
#
# COMPACT_ATOMS: atom_id res chain seq x y z
N MET A 1 -65.72 2.90 -10.74
CA MET A 1 -66.34 3.49 -9.54
C MET A 1 -65.19 3.83 -8.60
N PHE A 2 -65.11 5.10 -8.19
CA PHE A 2 -64.02 5.82 -7.48
C PHE A 2 -62.74 6.08 -8.30
N ASP A 3 -62.15 7.27 -8.35
CA ASP A 3 -62.61 8.64 -8.09
C ASP A 3 -61.52 9.56 -8.69
N GLU A 4 -61.85 10.33 -9.74
CA GLU A 4 -61.00 11.36 -10.32
C GLU A 4 -61.19 12.64 -9.52
N ASN A 5 -60.28 12.99 -8.60
CA ASN A 5 -60.16 14.37 -8.09
C ASN A 5 -58.93 14.55 -7.20
N LYS A 6 -57.75 14.76 -7.81
CA LYS A 6 -56.62 15.43 -7.12
C LYS A 6 -55.58 16.06 -8.04
N ALA A 7 -55.89 16.21 -9.34
CA ALA A 7 -55.00 16.84 -10.31
C ALA A 7 -55.25 18.36 -10.47
N ASP A 8 -56.34 18.90 -9.92
CA ASP A 8 -56.77 20.29 -10.20
C ASP A 8 -56.68 21.25 -8.99
N MET A 9 -55.71 21.03 -8.09
CA MET A 9 -55.48 21.91 -6.93
C MET A 9 -54.02 22.36 -6.74
N LYS A 10 -53.13 22.02 -7.69
CA LYS A 10 -51.73 22.52 -7.71
C LYS A 10 -51.48 23.55 -8.82
N LYS A 11 -52.47 23.82 -9.68
CA LYS A 11 -52.36 24.73 -10.82
C LYS A 11 -52.90 26.14 -10.58
N ARG A 12 -53.40 26.44 -9.37
CA ARG A 12 -54.05 27.72 -9.04
C ARG A 12 -53.44 28.47 -7.84
N HIS A 13 -52.19 28.20 -7.46
CA HIS A 13 -51.62 28.83 -6.26
C HIS A 13 -50.17 29.32 -6.33
N LEU A 14 -49.60 29.51 -7.52
CA LEU A 14 -48.32 30.21 -7.69
C LEU A 14 -48.35 31.12 -8.94
N ASP A 15 -49.53 31.64 -9.28
CA ASP A 15 -49.74 32.68 -10.29
C ASP A 15 -50.17 33.96 -9.57
N SER A 16 -49.27 34.50 -8.74
CA SER A 16 -49.35 35.87 -8.19
C SER A 16 -48.11 36.15 -7.34
N ASP A 17 -46.98 36.44 -7.97
CA ASP A 17 -46.12 37.51 -7.45
C ASP A 17 -45.11 38.00 -8.50
N GLY A 18 -44.84 39.30 -8.51
CA GLY A 18 -43.75 39.88 -9.28
C GLY A 18 -44.11 40.72 -10.50
N LYS A 19 -44.99 41.71 -10.35
CA LYS A 19 -45.08 42.87 -11.25
C LYS A 19 -43.84 43.78 -11.05
N GLY A 20 -42.68 43.34 -11.54
CA GLY A 20 -41.45 44.13 -11.58
C GLY A 20 -41.43 45.08 -12.79
N ARG A 21 -41.30 46.38 -12.53
CA ARG A 21 -41.15 47.44 -13.55
C ARG A 21 -39.95 47.11 -14.46
N ARG A 22 -40.19 46.90 -15.76
CA ARG A 22 -39.12 46.81 -16.76
C ARG A 22 -38.55 48.21 -17.01
N LEU A 23 -37.36 48.50 -16.52
CA LEU A 23 -36.56 49.63 -17.02
C LEU A 23 -36.07 49.29 -18.44
N PRO A 24 -36.13 50.23 -19.39
CA PRO A 24 -35.67 49.98 -20.74
C PRO A 24 -34.14 49.87 -20.73
N LEU A 25 -33.62 48.68 -21.04
CA LEU A 25 -32.19 48.46 -21.23
C LEU A 25 -31.77 49.14 -22.54
N HIS A 26 -31.29 50.38 -22.44
CA HIS A 26 -30.85 51.14 -23.61
C HIS A 26 -29.61 50.48 -24.23
N LYS A 27 -29.65 50.17 -25.53
CA LYS A 27 -28.57 49.47 -26.27
C LYS A 27 -27.17 50.09 -26.06
N GLY A 28 -27.10 51.39 -25.74
CA GLY A 28 -25.84 52.06 -25.42
C GLY A 28 -25.13 51.53 -24.18
N TRP A 29 -25.85 51.02 -23.17
CA TRP A 29 -25.25 50.58 -21.91
C TRP A 29 -24.52 49.24 -22.03
N LEU A 30 -25.03 48.35 -22.89
CA LEU A 30 -24.38 47.08 -23.20
C LEU A 30 -23.05 47.29 -23.96
N VAL A 31 -23.01 48.29 -24.86
CA VAL A 31 -21.78 48.66 -25.59
C VAL A 31 -20.73 49.26 -24.65
N THR A 32 -21.14 50.09 -23.69
CA THR A 32 -20.20 50.68 -22.71
C THR A 32 -19.64 49.65 -21.74
N ILE A 33 -20.44 48.67 -21.29
CA ILE A 33 -19.97 47.62 -20.38
C ILE A 33 -19.01 46.65 -21.08
N SER A 34 -19.30 46.29 -22.34
CA SER A 34 -18.42 45.42 -23.13
C SER A 34 -17.11 46.11 -23.51
N ALA A 35 -17.14 47.40 -23.86
CA ALA A 35 -15.92 48.18 -24.08
C ALA A 35 -15.06 48.31 -22.82
N ALA A 36 -15.67 48.56 -21.65
CA ALA A 36 -14.95 48.62 -20.38
C ALA A 36 -14.30 47.28 -20.01
N PHE A 37 -15.00 46.15 -20.22
CA PHE A 37 -14.45 44.82 -20.00
C PHE A 37 -13.25 44.53 -20.90
N LEU A 38 -13.33 44.87 -22.20
CA LEU A 38 -12.22 44.72 -23.14
C LEU A 38 -10.99 45.54 -22.74
N VAL A 39 -11.18 46.79 -22.31
CA VAL A 39 -10.08 47.66 -21.86
C VAL A 39 -9.45 47.14 -20.57
N THR A 40 -10.25 46.67 -19.61
CA THR A 40 -9.69 46.09 -18.37
C THR A 40 -8.95 44.78 -18.61
N ALA A 41 -9.45 43.92 -19.53
CA ALA A 41 -8.80 42.67 -19.88
C ALA A 41 -7.48 42.88 -20.63
N THR A 42 -7.41 43.86 -21.54
CA THR A 42 -6.16 44.20 -22.24
C THR A 42 -5.15 44.82 -21.28
N LEU A 43 -5.58 45.68 -20.35
CA LEU A 43 -4.68 46.26 -19.34
C LEU A 43 -4.13 45.18 -18.40
N LEU A 44 -4.94 44.20 -18.00
CA LEU A 44 -4.49 43.08 -17.17
C LEU A 44 -3.49 42.17 -17.91
N LEU A 45 -3.73 41.91 -19.20
CA LEU A 45 -2.85 41.11 -20.05
C LEU A 45 -1.50 41.80 -20.27
N LEU A 46 -1.50 43.13 -20.48
CA LEU A 46 -0.27 43.92 -20.54
C LEU A 46 0.51 43.89 -19.22
N LEU A 47 -0.18 43.94 -18.06
CA LEU A 47 0.47 43.83 -16.76
C LEU A 47 1.15 42.47 -16.57
N LEU A 48 0.50 41.39 -17.00
CA LEU A 48 1.03 40.01 -16.96
C LEU A 48 2.23 39.82 -17.89
N LEU A 49 2.23 40.46 -19.07
CA LEU A 49 3.37 40.45 -20.00
C LEU A 49 4.58 41.24 -19.45
N THR A 50 4.36 42.31 -18.69
CA THR A 50 5.43 43.09 -18.05
C THR A 50 5.97 42.48 -16.75
N ALA A 51 5.25 41.51 -16.16
CA ALA A 51 5.59 40.90 -14.87
C ALA A 51 6.40 39.59 -14.99
N THR A 52 6.99 39.30 -16.16
CA THR A 52 7.95 38.21 -16.30
C THR A 52 9.36 38.74 -16.09
N PRO A 53 10.13 38.26 -15.09
CA PRO A 53 11.54 38.58 -15.05
C PRO A 53 12.22 37.89 -16.25
N LEU A 54 12.83 38.70 -17.11
CA LEU A 54 13.78 38.27 -18.12
C LEU A 54 14.86 37.43 -17.43
N VAL A 55 14.86 36.11 -17.64
CA VAL A 55 16.03 35.27 -17.41
C VAL A 55 16.79 35.23 -18.74
N PRO A 56 17.95 35.90 -18.86
CA PRO A 56 18.78 35.79 -20.06
C PRO A 56 19.41 34.40 -20.13
N GLY A 57 19.50 33.87 -21.34
CA GLY A 57 19.86 32.49 -21.61
C GLY A 57 21.31 32.09 -21.36
N ARG A 58 21.47 30.75 -21.36
CA ARG A 58 22.61 29.92 -21.80
C ARG A 58 24.05 30.25 -21.33
N SER A 59 24.57 29.23 -20.65
CA SER A 59 25.95 28.72 -20.68
C SER A 59 27.02 29.39 -19.81
N ALA A 60 27.29 28.77 -18.66
CA ALA A 60 28.64 28.40 -18.28
C ALA A 60 28.58 27.09 -17.49
N ALA A 61 29.15 26.02 -18.05
CA ALA A 61 29.48 24.84 -17.28
C ALA A 61 30.61 25.23 -16.31
N THR A 62 30.27 25.58 -15.08
CA THR A 62 31.26 25.74 -14.02
C THR A 62 31.53 24.35 -13.45
N ALA A 63 32.56 23.68 -13.98
CA ALA A 63 33.16 22.54 -13.31
C ALA A 63 33.78 23.06 -12.00
N VAL A 64 33.05 22.92 -10.89
CA VAL A 64 33.60 23.15 -9.56
C VAL A 64 34.48 21.95 -9.24
N SER A 65 35.77 22.06 -9.53
CA SER A 65 36.80 21.17 -9.01
C SER A 65 36.92 21.38 -7.50
N LEU A 66 36.15 20.63 -6.72
CA LEU A 66 36.36 20.48 -5.28
C LEU A 66 37.57 19.58 -5.03
N LEU A 67 38.77 20.14 -5.18
CA LEU A 67 39.97 19.60 -4.53
C LEU A 67 39.96 20.08 -3.08
N GLY A 68 39.19 19.36 -2.25
CA GLY A 68 39.08 19.53 -0.81
C GLY A 68 39.52 18.27 -0.08
N ARG A 69 40.82 18.25 0.23
CA ARG A 69 41.62 17.37 1.07
C ARG A 69 40.86 16.70 2.26
N GLY A 70 40.90 15.36 2.28
CA GLY A 70 41.02 14.53 3.49
C GLY A 70 39.91 14.63 4.55
N GLY A 71 38.77 13.99 4.29
CA GLY A 71 37.82 13.56 5.32
C GLY A 71 37.41 12.12 5.04
N SER A 72 37.50 11.27 6.07
CA SER A 72 37.15 9.84 6.05
C SER A 72 35.92 9.55 5.19
N GLY A 73 36.03 8.60 4.25
CA GLY A 73 35.03 8.31 3.23
C GLY A 73 33.66 7.97 3.81
N SER A 74 32.77 8.96 3.84
CA SER A 74 31.34 8.72 3.70
C SER A 74 31.16 8.10 2.32
N LEU A 75 31.01 6.77 2.24
CA LEU A 75 30.49 6.13 1.03
C LEU A 75 29.27 6.94 0.60
N SER A 76 29.36 7.60 -0.54
CA SER A 76 28.19 8.20 -1.18
C SER A 76 27.17 7.08 -1.31
N GLN A 77 26.03 7.19 -0.61
CA GLN A 77 24.91 6.30 -0.86
C GLN A 77 24.38 6.62 -2.25
N VAL A 78 24.99 6.02 -3.27
CA VAL A 78 24.53 6.12 -4.64
C VAL A 78 23.13 5.53 -4.71
N THR A 79 22.17 6.33 -5.13
CA THR A 79 20.78 5.94 -5.37
C THR A 79 20.74 4.75 -6.33
N THR A 80 19.90 3.76 -6.04
CA THR A 80 19.78 2.58 -6.91
C THR A 80 18.91 2.88 -8.15
N PRO A 81 19.09 2.16 -9.27
CA PRO A 81 18.20 2.30 -10.43
C PRO A 81 16.72 2.11 -10.08
N THR A 82 16.41 1.16 -9.19
CA THR A 82 15.04 0.91 -8.70
C THR A 82 14.45 2.13 -7.99
N GLN A 83 15.24 2.85 -7.19
CA GLN A 83 14.78 4.08 -6.53
C GLN A 83 14.45 5.19 -7.54
N LEU A 84 15.30 5.41 -8.54
CA LEU A 84 15.04 6.38 -9.60
C LEU A 84 13.80 6.00 -10.43
N GLN A 85 13.65 4.72 -10.74
CA GLN A 85 12.48 4.19 -11.46
C GLN A 85 11.20 4.37 -10.64
N ALA A 86 11.23 4.11 -9.33
CA ALA A 86 10.09 4.33 -8.45
C ALA A 86 9.69 5.81 -8.41
N ILE A 87 10.64 6.73 -8.25
CA ILE A 87 10.38 8.17 -8.27
C ILE A 87 9.68 8.56 -9.58
N LEU A 88 10.24 8.17 -10.72
CA LEU A 88 9.65 8.48 -12.03
C LEU A 88 8.24 7.87 -12.17
N HIS A 89 8.06 6.61 -11.77
CA HIS A 89 6.79 5.91 -11.85
C HIS A 89 5.71 6.60 -11.02
N TYR A 90 5.94 6.84 -9.72
CA TYR A 90 4.91 7.40 -8.84
C TYR A 90 4.71 8.91 -9.00
N ALA A 91 5.70 9.65 -9.50
CA ALA A 91 5.52 11.06 -9.83
C ALA A 91 4.68 11.28 -11.10
N THR A 92 4.57 10.28 -11.98
CA THR A 92 3.89 10.41 -13.28
C THR A 92 2.65 9.51 -13.44
N SER A 93 2.50 8.50 -12.58
CA SER A 93 1.36 7.59 -12.58
C SER A 93 0.10 8.26 -12.01
N ARG A 94 -1.05 7.94 -12.61
CA ARG A 94 -2.38 8.27 -12.04
C ARG A 94 -2.88 7.22 -11.06
N VAL A 95 -2.20 6.08 -10.98
CA VAL A 95 -2.51 4.97 -10.08
C VAL A 95 -1.52 5.01 -8.92
N VAL A 96 -2.05 5.12 -7.70
CA VAL A 96 -1.27 5.18 -6.46
C VAL A 96 -1.44 3.89 -5.66
N PRO A 97 -0.51 3.57 -4.73
CA PRO A 97 -0.68 2.49 -3.76
C PRO A 97 -2.04 2.50 -3.04
N GLN A 98 -2.54 1.31 -2.68
CA GLN A 98 -3.79 1.17 -1.93
C GLN A 98 -3.64 1.65 -0.47
N GLN A 99 -2.45 1.50 0.10
CA GLN A 99 -2.14 1.93 1.46
C GLN A 99 -2.02 3.46 1.51
N SER A 100 -2.53 4.07 2.58
CA SER A 100 -2.42 5.52 2.79
C SER A 100 -0.98 5.95 3.10
N LEU A 101 -0.68 7.24 2.98
CA LEU A 101 0.62 7.78 3.38
C LEU A 101 0.99 7.40 4.82
N ALA A 102 0.03 7.44 5.75
CA ALA A 102 0.27 7.10 7.15
C ALA A 102 0.57 5.60 7.33
N GLU A 103 -0.15 4.73 6.63
CA GLU A 103 0.11 3.28 6.61
C GLU A 103 1.49 2.96 6.01
N ILE A 104 1.85 3.60 4.89
CA ILE A 104 3.16 3.41 4.24
C ILE A 104 4.29 3.93 5.14
N SER A 105 4.09 5.08 5.77
CA SER A 105 5.10 5.71 6.64
C SER A 105 5.49 4.82 7.80
N LEU A 106 4.55 4.03 8.32
CA LEU A 106 4.81 3.10 9.40
C LEU A 106 5.82 2.01 9.00
N CYS A 107 5.61 1.36 7.85
CA CYS A 107 6.56 0.37 7.31
C CYS A 107 7.88 1.03 6.86
N PHE A 108 7.79 2.21 6.24
CA PHE A 108 8.96 2.98 5.79
C PHE A 108 9.93 3.31 6.93
N ASN A 109 9.43 3.72 8.11
CA ASN A 109 10.29 4.06 9.24
C ASN A 109 11.13 2.85 9.69
N VAL A 110 10.54 1.65 9.71
CA VAL A 110 11.25 0.40 10.00
C VAL A 110 12.24 0.06 8.89
N LEU A 111 11.83 0.12 7.62
CA LEU A 111 12.72 -0.18 6.49
C LEU A 111 13.90 0.78 6.41
N ARG A 112 13.72 2.06 6.76
CA ARG A 112 14.79 3.07 6.78
C ARG A 112 15.91 2.69 7.75
N GLU A 113 15.56 2.04 8.86
CA GLU A 113 16.51 1.66 9.91
C GLU A 113 17.08 0.25 9.67
N ALA A 114 16.28 -0.65 9.09
CA ALA A 114 16.68 -2.02 8.81
C ALA A 114 17.45 -2.18 7.49
N ALA A 115 17.27 -1.29 6.51
CA ALA A 115 17.85 -1.47 5.18
C ALA A 115 19.39 -1.36 5.15
N PRO A 116 20.08 -2.21 4.36
CA PRO A 116 19.53 -3.28 3.53
C PRO A 116 19.10 -4.50 4.37
N CYS A 117 17.90 -5.02 4.13
CA CYS A 117 17.35 -6.15 4.87
C CYS A 117 16.71 -7.21 3.95
N ASN A 118 16.35 -8.36 4.52
CA ASN A 118 15.46 -9.32 3.89
C ASN A 118 14.01 -8.90 4.15
N PHE A 119 13.31 -8.44 3.11
CA PHE A 119 11.92 -8.00 3.14
C PHE A 119 11.01 -8.93 2.32
N LEU A 120 10.08 -9.61 2.99
CA LEU A 120 9.07 -10.44 2.34
C LEU A 120 7.75 -9.69 2.25
N VAL A 121 7.09 -9.75 1.10
CA VAL A 121 5.76 -9.16 0.90
C VAL A 121 4.82 -10.26 0.38
N PHE A 122 3.79 -10.59 1.16
CA PHE A 122 2.63 -11.30 0.64
C PHE A 122 1.79 -10.28 -0.11
N GLY A 123 1.79 -10.35 -1.43
CA GLY A 123 1.11 -9.45 -2.35
C GLY A 123 2.05 -8.88 -3.39
N LEU A 124 1.54 -8.72 -4.61
CA LEU A 124 2.21 -8.04 -5.70
C LEU A 124 1.24 -7.02 -6.31
N GLY A 125 1.68 -5.81 -6.61
CA GLY A 125 0.76 -4.77 -7.05
C GLY A 125 1.41 -3.44 -7.39
N HIS A 126 0.59 -2.39 -7.32
CA HIS A 126 1.01 -1.04 -7.69
C HIS A 126 2.03 -0.43 -6.73
N ASP A 127 2.17 -0.96 -5.54
CA ASP A 127 3.09 -0.54 -4.48
C ASP A 127 4.41 -1.33 -4.47
N SER A 128 4.52 -2.44 -5.21
CA SER A 128 5.69 -3.31 -5.18
C SER A 128 6.99 -2.62 -5.61
N LEU A 129 6.93 -1.73 -6.61
CA LEU A 129 8.10 -0.95 -7.01
C LEU A 129 8.56 0.01 -5.92
N MET A 130 7.63 0.61 -5.17
CA MET A 130 7.93 1.41 -3.99
C MET A 130 8.58 0.53 -2.91
N TRP A 131 8.00 -0.62 -2.58
CA TRP A 131 8.55 -1.52 -1.57
C TRP A 131 9.98 -1.96 -1.87
N ALA A 132 10.27 -2.33 -3.13
CA ALA A 132 11.63 -2.65 -3.54
C ALA A 132 12.59 -1.45 -3.47
N ALA A 133 12.11 -0.24 -3.82
CA ALA A 133 12.91 0.99 -3.75
C ALA A 133 13.20 1.46 -2.32
N LEU A 134 12.31 1.18 -1.36
CA LEU A 134 12.47 1.52 0.05
C LEU A 134 13.46 0.60 0.79
N ASN A 135 13.92 -0.49 0.16
CA ASN A 135 14.95 -1.39 0.68
C ASN A 135 16.19 -1.42 -0.24
N PRO A 136 16.90 -0.29 -0.43
CA PRO A 136 18.00 -0.20 -1.39
C PRO A 136 19.13 -1.17 -1.05
N ARG A 137 19.52 -1.99 -2.03
CA ARG A 137 20.55 -3.05 -1.91
C ARG A 137 20.18 -4.21 -0.99
N GLY A 138 18.97 -4.22 -0.42
CA GLY A 138 18.42 -5.37 0.28
C GLY A 138 17.75 -6.37 -0.66
N THR A 139 17.23 -7.45 -0.09
CA THR A 139 16.44 -8.45 -0.81
C THR A 139 14.96 -8.19 -0.53
N THR A 140 14.19 -7.89 -1.57
CA THR A 140 12.73 -7.75 -1.47
C THR A 140 12.04 -8.78 -2.35
N VAL A 141 11.18 -9.62 -1.77
CA VAL A 141 10.53 -10.75 -2.45
C VAL A 141 9.01 -10.67 -2.30
N PHE A 142 8.30 -10.87 -3.40
CA PHE A 142 6.84 -10.78 -3.45
C PHE A 142 6.21 -12.16 -3.69
N LEU A 143 5.14 -12.48 -2.96
CA LEU A 143 4.35 -13.71 -3.15
C LEU A 143 2.95 -13.37 -3.62
N GLU A 144 2.50 -13.94 -4.73
CA GLU A 144 1.22 -13.58 -5.35
C GLU A 144 0.44 -14.83 -5.80
N GLU A 145 -0.88 -14.81 -5.66
CA GLU A 145 -1.75 -15.93 -6.04
C GLU A 145 -2.11 -16.01 -7.54
N GLY A 146 -1.99 -14.92 -8.29
CA GLY A 146 -2.40 -14.86 -9.69
C GLY A 146 -1.24 -14.83 -10.68
N GLU A 147 -0.96 -15.93 -11.38
CA GLU A 147 0.10 -15.97 -12.41
C GLU A 147 -0.03 -14.89 -13.50
N SER A 148 -1.25 -14.64 -13.97
CA SER A 148 -1.50 -13.61 -14.99
C SER A 148 -1.20 -12.20 -14.47
N TRP A 149 -1.47 -11.97 -13.18
CA TRP A 149 -1.16 -10.71 -12.52
C TRP A 149 0.35 -10.53 -12.34
N ILE A 150 1.06 -11.59 -11.92
CA ILE A 150 2.53 -11.60 -11.87
C ILE A 150 3.11 -11.22 -13.22
N ARG A 151 2.70 -11.90 -14.29
CA ARG A 151 3.17 -11.57 -15.65
C ARG A 151 2.95 -10.09 -15.99
N SER A 152 1.75 -9.55 -15.70
CA SER A 152 1.42 -8.15 -15.98
C SER A 152 2.30 -7.15 -15.23
N VAL A 153 2.59 -7.42 -13.95
CA VAL A 153 3.42 -6.53 -13.11
C VAL A 153 4.89 -6.64 -13.48
N ILE A 154 5.43 -7.85 -13.63
CA ILE A 154 6.85 -8.08 -13.98
C ILE A 154 7.19 -7.52 -15.36
N THR A 155 6.28 -7.57 -16.34
CA THR A 155 6.51 -6.90 -17.64
C THR A 155 6.74 -5.39 -17.50
N LYS A 156 6.10 -4.73 -16.52
CA LYS A 156 6.24 -3.28 -16.27
C LYS A 156 7.40 -2.94 -15.35
N ALA A 157 7.75 -3.84 -14.45
CA ALA A 157 8.86 -3.68 -13.51
C ALA A 157 9.71 -4.97 -13.44
N PRO A 158 10.60 -5.19 -14.42
CA PRO A 158 11.37 -6.43 -14.54
C PRO A 158 12.38 -6.67 -13.40
N SER A 159 12.65 -5.64 -12.59
CA SER A 159 13.54 -5.71 -11.43
C SER A 159 12.88 -6.32 -10.18
N LEU A 160 11.56 -6.54 -10.19
CA LEU A 160 10.86 -7.14 -9.06
C LEU A 160 11.09 -8.66 -9.01
N HIS A 161 11.37 -9.17 -7.81
CA HIS A 161 11.54 -10.60 -7.56
C HIS A 161 10.25 -11.17 -6.96
N ALA A 162 9.48 -11.92 -7.76
CA ALA A 162 8.16 -12.40 -7.36
C ALA A 162 7.95 -13.88 -7.68
N PHE A 163 7.25 -14.57 -6.79
CA PHE A 163 6.88 -15.97 -6.93
C PHE A 163 5.35 -16.15 -6.93
N HIS A 164 4.89 -17.06 -7.77
CA HIS A 164 3.53 -17.57 -7.69
C HIS A 164 3.40 -18.53 -6.51
N VAL A 165 2.39 -18.33 -5.67
CA VAL A 165 2.09 -19.19 -4.52
C VAL A 165 0.63 -19.59 -4.54
N HIS A 166 0.38 -20.88 -4.36
CA HIS A 166 -0.98 -21.40 -4.21
C HIS A 166 -1.45 -21.30 -2.76
N TYR A 167 -2.59 -20.63 -2.55
CA TYR A 167 -3.24 -20.50 -1.24
C TYR A 167 -4.41 -21.49 -1.16
N PRO A 168 -4.29 -22.61 -0.42
CA PRO A 168 -5.28 -23.69 -0.46
C PRO A 168 -6.53 -23.41 0.38
N THR A 169 -6.50 -22.40 1.26
CA THR A 169 -7.61 -22.07 2.16
C THR A 169 -8.52 -21.02 1.53
N ARG A 170 -9.81 -21.05 1.89
CA ARG A 170 -10.83 -20.07 1.50
C ARG A 170 -11.29 -19.27 2.70
N LEU A 171 -11.68 -18.02 2.47
CA LEU A 171 -12.15 -17.12 3.53
C LEU A 171 -13.30 -17.72 4.35
N ALA A 172 -14.21 -18.45 3.71
CA ALA A 172 -15.33 -19.14 4.36
C ALA A 172 -14.88 -20.16 5.43
N GLU A 173 -13.68 -20.74 5.29
CA GLU A 173 -13.14 -21.77 6.17
C GLU A 173 -12.46 -21.19 7.42
N ALA A 174 -12.33 -19.86 7.53
CA ALA A 174 -11.56 -19.20 8.58
C ALA A 174 -12.00 -19.59 10.00
N ASN A 175 -13.30 -19.74 10.25
CA ASN A 175 -13.78 -20.12 11.58
C ASN A 175 -13.43 -21.58 11.92
N GLU A 176 -13.60 -22.49 10.95
CA GLU A 176 -13.30 -23.93 11.11
C GLU A 176 -11.81 -24.16 11.32
N LEU A 177 -10.97 -23.53 10.50
CA LEU A 177 -9.52 -23.63 10.59
C LEU A 177 -9.01 -23.15 11.95
N LEU A 178 -9.53 -22.03 12.46
CA LEU A 178 -9.15 -21.51 13.77
C LEU A 178 -9.63 -22.41 14.93
N ALA A 179 -10.76 -23.08 14.76
CA ALA A 179 -11.29 -23.99 15.77
C ALA A 179 -10.49 -25.31 15.86
N THR A 180 -9.97 -25.79 14.74
CA THR A 180 -9.40 -27.15 14.62
C THR A 180 -7.88 -27.20 14.47
N TYR A 181 -7.18 -26.09 14.19
CA TYR A 181 -5.73 -26.16 13.92
C TYR A 181 -4.92 -26.75 15.09
N ARG A 182 -5.39 -26.63 16.34
CA ARG A 182 -4.70 -27.17 17.52
C ARG A 182 -4.71 -28.70 17.58
N ASP A 183 -5.60 -29.34 16.82
CA ASP A 183 -5.70 -30.79 16.73
C ASP A 183 -4.65 -31.37 15.76
N GLU A 184 -4.07 -30.54 14.89
CA GLU A 184 -2.98 -30.93 14.00
C GLU A 184 -1.62 -30.53 14.57
N ARG A 185 -0.79 -31.53 14.83
CA ARG A 185 0.56 -31.36 15.38
C ARG A 185 1.42 -30.42 14.52
N ASP A 186 1.32 -30.53 13.20
CA ASP A 186 2.12 -29.72 12.27
C ASP A 186 1.69 -28.23 12.26
N CYS A 187 0.58 -27.87 12.91
CA CYS A 187 0.19 -26.48 13.10
C CYS A 187 0.70 -25.88 14.43
N MET A 188 1.26 -26.69 15.33
CA MET A 188 1.68 -26.25 16.66
C MET A 188 3.04 -25.56 16.61
N PRO A 189 3.28 -24.49 17.39
CA PRO A 189 4.45 -23.63 17.20
C PRO A 189 5.80 -24.33 17.41
N GLY A 190 5.88 -25.38 18.25
CA GLY A 190 7.11 -26.19 18.43
C GLY A 190 7.35 -27.25 17.34
N HIS A 191 6.37 -27.46 16.44
CA HIS A 191 6.40 -28.48 15.40
C HIS A 191 5.95 -27.95 14.04
N ALA A 192 5.78 -26.64 13.92
CA ALA A 192 5.18 -26.00 12.77
C ALA A 192 6.07 -26.23 11.54
N GLY A 193 5.72 -27.24 10.75
CA GLY A 193 6.40 -27.58 9.52
C GLY A 193 5.95 -26.64 8.41
N MET A 194 6.91 -26.07 7.68
CA MET A 194 6.66 -25.39 6.42
C MET A 194 7.03 -26.31 5.26
N GLY A 195 6.23 -26.31 4.19
CA GLY A 195 6.52 -27.09 2.98
C GLY A 195 5.46 -28.13 2.65
N ARG A 196 5.72 -28.92 1.60
CA ARG A 196 4.75 -29.83 0.98
C ARG A 196 4.35 -31.01 1.86
N GLU A 197 5.15 -31.34 2.87
CA GLU A 197 4.93 -32.48 3.77
C GLU A 197 4.08 -32.12 5.00
N SER A 198 3.89 -30.82 5.25
CA SER A 198 3.09 -30.35 6.40
C SER A 198 1.62 -30.71 6.21
N ARG A 199 1.02 -31.34 7.21
CA ARG A 199 -0.43 -31.61 7.24
C ARG A 199 -1.24 -30.41 7.73
N CYS A 200 -0.55 -29.35 8.17
CA CYS A 200 -1.21 -28.13 8.61
C CYS A 200 -1.86 -27.40 7.44
N ARG A 201 -3.21 -27.36 7.40
CA ARG A 201 -3.97 -26.64 6.37
C ARG A 201 -3.67 -25.14 6.30
N LEU A 202 -3.17 -24.55 7.39
CA LEU A 202 -2.75 -23.14 7.43
C LEU A 202 -1.34 -22.91 6.86
N ALA A 203 -0.52 -23.94 6.73
CA ALA A 203 0.80 -23.81 6.12
C ALA A 203 0.66 -23.68 4.59
N LEU A 204 1.37 -22.73 3.99
CA LEU A 204 1.39 -22.58 2.54
C LEU A 204 2.23 -23.71 1.91
N PRO A 205 1.63 -24.57 1.07
CA PRO A 205 2.35 -25.65 0.42
C PRO A 205 3.24 -25.09 -0.68
N GLY A 206 4.41 -25.69 -0.87
CA GLY A 206 5.26 -25.41 -2.04
C GLY A 206 5.87 -24.01 -2.10
N LEU A 207 6.08 -23.35 -0.96
CA LEU A 207 6.88 -22.13 -0.91
C LEU A 207 8.28 -22.39 -1.51
N PRO A 208 8.81 -21.47 -2.34
CA PRO A 208 10.18 -21.55 -2.85
C PRO A 208 11.20 -21.68 -1.71
N GLU A 209 12.31 -22.39 -1.95
CA GLU A 209 13.35 -22.60 -0.93
C GLU A 209 13.92 -21.28 -0.42
N GLU A 210 14.17 -20.33 -1.33
CA GLU A 210 14.59 -18.97 -0.98
C GLU A 210 13.63 -18.28 -0.01
N VAL A 211 12.33 -18.58 -0.10
CA VAL A 211 11.31 -17.98 0.76
C VAL A 211 11.24 -18.68 2.11
N ARG A 212 11.31 -20.02 2.09
CA ARG A 212 11.20 -20.87 3.27
C ARG A 212 12.43 -20.79 4.19
N ASP A 213 13.61 -20.77 3.61
CA ASP A 213 14.87 -20.99 4.35
C ASP A 213 15.58 -19.66 4.69
N LYS A 214 15.12 -18.54 4.14
CA LYS A 214 15.64 -17.20 4.43
C LYS A 214 15.07 -16.65 5.74
N GLN A 215 15.93 -16.02 6.52
CA GLN A 215 15.52 -15.28 7.71
C GLN A 215 15.06 -13.89 7.30
N TRP A 216 13.76 -13.62 7.50
CA TRP A 216 13.15 -12.36 7.16
C TRP A 216 13.25 -11.37 8.31
N ASP A 217 13.71 -10.16 8.01
CA ASP A 217 13.80 -9.05 8.97
C ASP A 217 12.48 -8.28 9.01
N VAL A 218 11.86 -8.12 7.83
CA VAL A 218 10.56 -7.47 7.67
C VAL A 218 9.64 -8.35 6.83
N ILE A 219 8.38 -8.45 7.23
CA ILE A 219 7.31 -9.15 6.51
C ILE A 219 6.09 -8.23 6.39
N MET A 220 5.62 -7.95 5.18
CA MET A 220 4.34 -7.27 4.91
C MET A 220 3.31 -8.29 4.44
N ILE A 221 2.16 -8.35 5.11
CA ILE A 221 1.04 -9.21 4.76
C ILE A 221 -0.06 -8.36 4.15
N ASP A 222 -0.04 -8.20 2.83
CA ASP A 222 -1.03 -7.47 2.04
C ASP A 222 -1.78 -8.33 0.98
N ALA A 223 -1.67 -9.64 1.07
CA ALA A 223 -2.37 -10.60 0.22
C ALA A 223 -2.49 -11.95 0.94
N PRO A 224 -3.31 -12.88 0.45
CA PRO A 224 -4.19 -12.81 -0.73
C PRO A 224 -5.41 -11.87 -0.56
N ARG A 225 -6.18 -11.72 -1.64
CA ARG A 225 -7.36 -10.83 -1.80
C ARG A 225 -8.39 -10.86 -0.66
N GLY A 226 -8.84 -12.04 -0.24
CA GLY A 226 -9.75 -12.25 0.89
C GLY A 226 -11.04 -11.41 0.92
N TYR A 227 -11.63 -11.03 -0.23
CA TYR A 227 -12.82 -10.14 -0.27
C TYR A 227 -14.16 -10.85 -0.56
N PHE A 228 -14.16 -12.15 -0.84
CA PHE A 228 -15.37 -12.99 -0.97
C PHE A 228 -15.13 -14.38 -0.36
N ALA A 229 -16.21 -15.12 -0.08
CA ALA A 229 -16.18 -16.35 0.72
C ALA A 229 -15.28 -17.43 0.12
N GLU A 230 -15.29 -17.59 -1.20
CA GLU A 230 -14.51 -18.60 -1.93
C GLU A 230 -13.08 -18.15 -2.24
N ALA A 231 -12.76 -16.87 -2.02
CA ALA A 231 -11.43 -16.33 -2.26
C ALA A 231 -10.42 -16.88 -1.25
N PRO A 232 -9.14 -16.98 -1.63
CA PRO A 232 -8.10 -17.19 -0.65
C PRO A 232 -8.05 -16.02 0.34
N GLY A 233 -8.07 -16.35 1.64
CA GLY A 233 -7.98 -15.39 2.73
C GLY A 233 -6.57 -15.33 3.33
N ARG A 234 -6.29 -14.30 4.13
CA ARG A 234 -4.95 -14.07 4.73
C ARG A 234 -4.58 -15.03 5.86
N MET A 235 -5.44 -16.00 6.20
CA MET A 235 -5.22 -16.98 7.26
C MET A 235 -3.86 -17.68 7.13
N GLY A 236 -3.58 -18.25 5.94
CA GLY A 236 -2.33 -18.96 5.69
C GLY A 236 -1.12 -18.04 5.70
N ALA A 237 -1.23 -16.84 5.11
CA ALA A 237 -0.14 -15.85 5.12
C ALA A 237 0.21 -15.40 6.55
N ILE A 238 -0.80 -15.12 7.39
CA ILE A 238 -0.61 -14.76 8.81
C ILE A 238 0.06 -15.90 9.58
N PHE A 239 -0.42 -17.14 9.40
CA PHE A 239 0.17 -18.31 10.04
C PHE A 239 1.62 -18.52 9.60
N THR A 240 1.90 -18.50 8.30
CA THR A 240 3.25 -18.67 7.75
C THR A 240 4.20 -17.59 8.24
N ALA A 241 3.80 -16.31 8.23
CA ALA A 241 4.63 -15.24 8.78
C ALA A 241 4.92 -15.44 10.28
N ALA A 242 3.93 -15.89 11.05
CA ALA A 242 4.10 -16.19 12.48
C ALA A 242 5.10 -17.32 12.74
N VAL A 243 5.09 -18.36 11.89
CA VAL A 243 6.03 -19.48 11.95
C VAL A 243 7.43 -19.04 11.52
N MET A 244 7.56 -18.32 10.41
CA MET A 244 8.86 -17.81 9.93
C MET A 244 9.51 -16.88 10.95
N ALA A 245 8.77 -15.92 11.49
CA ALA A 245 9.29 -14.97 12.48
C ALA A 245 9.81 -15.66 13.76
N ARG A 246 9.10 -16.69 14.22
CA ARG A 246 9.49 -17.48 15.40
C ARG A 246 10.62 -18.46 15.09
N GLY A 247 10.66 -19.01 13.87
CA GLY A 247 11.71 -19.92 13.42
C GLY A 247 13.04 -19.23 13.08
N ARG A 248 13.10 -17.90 13.16
CA ARG A 248 14.35 -17.13 13.04
C ARG A 248 15.39 -17.64 14.03
N THR A 249 16.63 -17.81 13.58
CA THR A 249 17.75 -18.27 14.42
C THR A 249 18.78 -17.18 14.71
N GLY A 250 18.77 -16.09 13.94
CA GLY A 250 19.60 -14.91 14.18
C GLY A 250 19.04 -14.00 15.27
N GLU A 251 19.86 -13.04 15.68
CA GLU A 251 19.49 -12.03 16.68
C GLU A 251 18.39 -11.07 16.15
N GLY A 252 17.77 -10.36 17.10
CA GLY A 252 16.73 -9.37 16.83
C GLY A 252 15.33 -9.98 16.69
N VAL A 253 14.39 -9.13 16.28
CA VAL A 253 12.99 -9.50 16.04
C VAL A 253 12.71 -9.50 14.53
N THR A 254 11.65 -10.17 14.11
CA THR A 254 11.07 -9.96 12.78
C THR A 254 9.93 -8.94 12.91
N HIS A 255 10.00 -7.86 12.12
CA HIS A 255 8.91 -6.90 12.02
C HIS A 255 7.84 -7.45 11.09
N VAL A 256 6.61 -7.60 11.58
CA VAL A 256 5.47 -8.08 10.78
C VAL A 256 4.41 -6.99 10.68
N PHE A 257 4.08 -6.60 9.46
CA PHE A 257 3.00 -5.67 9.15
C PHE A 257 1.82 -6.45 8.58
N LEU A 258 0.65 -6.29 9.19
CA LEU A 258 -0.59 -6.87 8.70
C LEU A 258 -1.55 -5.77 8.29
N HIS A 259 -1.94 -5.76 7.02
CA HIS A 259 -2.94 -4.84 6.50
C HIS A 259 -4.35 -5.43 6.56
N ASP A 260 -5.36 -4.58 6.30
CA ASP A 260 -6.79 -4.92 6.36
C ASP A 260 -7.29 -5.42 7.73
N VAL A 261 -6.71 -4.95 8.83
CA VAL A 261 -7.17 -5.27 10.20
C VAL A 261 -8.53 -4.64 10.56
N ASN A 262 -9.18 -3.94 9.64
CA ASN A 262 -10.60 -3.59 9.75
C ASN A 262 -11.52 -4.78 9.42
N ARG A 263 -11.01 -5.85 8.80
CA ARG A 263 -11.72 -7.11 8.55
C ARG A 263 -11.62 -8.06 9.75
N ARG A 264 -12.63 -8.91 9.93
CA ARG A 264 -12.74 -9.79 11.12
C ARG A 264 -11.66 -10.87 11.12
N VAL A 265 -11.43 -11.52 10.00
CA VAL A 265 -10.53 -12.69 9.88
C VAL A 265 -9.11 -12.28 10.22
N GLU A 266 -8.62 -11.21 9.61
CA GLU A 266 -7.28 -10.64 9.79
C GLU A 266 -7.03 -10.30 11.25
N ARG A 267 -7.97 -9.60 11.92
CA ARG A 267 -7.85 -9.31 13.37
C ARG A 267 -7.79 -10.56 14.22
N THR A 268 -8.66 -11.53 13.95
CA THR A 268 -8.75 -12.74 14.77
C THR A 268 -7.48 -13.58 14.62
N TYR A 269 -7.01 -13.76 13.38
CA TYR A 269 -5.78 -14.51 13.11
C TYR A 269 -4.53 -13.78 13.62
N ALA A 270 -4.47 -12.45 13.56
CA ALA A 270 -3.39 -11.68 14.16
C ALA A 270 -3.30 -11.88 15.68
N LYS A 271 -4.46 -11.83 16.36
CA LYS A 271 -4.54 -12.06 17.81
C LYS A 271 -4.07 -13.45 18.20
N GLU A 272 -4.39 -14.47 17.39
CA GLU A 272 -4.01 -15.86 17.64
C GLU A 272 -2.53 -16.15 17.30
N PHE A 273 -2.02 -15.68 16.16
CA PHE A 273 -0.72 -16.12 15.66
C PHE A 273 0.39 -15.08 15.81
N LEU A 274 0.08 -13.78 15.72
CA LEU A 274 1.07 -12.69 15.87
C LEU A 274 1.18 -12.20 17.31
N CYS A 275 0.13 -12.42 18.12
CA CYS A 275 -0.01 -12.05 19.53
C CYS A 275 -0.04 -10.55 19.80
N MET A 276 -1.07 -10.10 20.52
CA MET A 276 -1.23 -8.68 20.85
C MET A 276 -0.11 -8.14 21.75
N LYS A 277 0.54 -9.00 22.54
CA LYS A 277 1.72 -8.63 23.34
C LYS A 277 2.91 -8.19 22.48
N ASN A 278 2.96 -8.63 21.23
CA ASN A 278 4.00 -8.29 20.27
C ASN A 278 3.60 -7.09 19.39
N LYS A 279 2.37 -6.56 19.53
CA LYS A 279 1.92 -5.42 18.73
C LYS A 279 2.56 -4.14 19.26
N VAL A 280 3.34 -3.47 18.41
CA VAL A 280 3.98 -2.20 18.74
C VAL A 280 3.00 -1.06 18.56
N GLU A 281 2.42 -0.94 17.36
CA GLU A 281 1.52 0.15 17.02
C GLU A 281 0.55 -0.23 15.89
N GLY A 282 -0.25 0.74 15.43
CA GLY A 282 -1.16 0.54 14.31
C GLY A 282 -1.78 1.85 13.85
N VAL A 283 -1.99 1.97 12.54
CA VAL A 283 -2.51 3.16 11.88
C VAL A 283 -3.44 2.76 10.74
N GLY A 284 -4.61 3.41 10.65
CA GLY A 284 -5.62 3.04 9.65
C GLY A 284 -6.00 1.55 9.73
N ARG A 285 -5.74 0.81 8.65
CA ARG A 285 -5.96 -0.63 8.53
C ARG A 285 -4.69 -1.47 8.72
N LEU A 286 -3.56 -0.86 9.10
CA LEU A 286 -2.28 -1.53 9.27
C LEU A 286 -1.93 -1.69 10.76
N TRP A 287 -1.52 -2.89 11.15
CA TRP A 287 -0.88 -3.17 12.45
C TRP A 287 0.58 -3.58 12.25
N HIS A 288 1.44 -3.17 13.18
CA HIS A 288 2.85 -3.53 13.24
C HIS A 288 3.13 -4.36 14.50
N PHE A 289 3.83 -5.48 14.31
CA PHE A 289 4.27 -6.40 15.35
C PHE A 289 5.79 -6.57 15.32
N GLU A 290 6.39 -6.77 16.49
CA GLU A 290 7.77 -7.22 16.66
C GLU A 290 7.75 -8.62 17.28
N ILE A 291 8.06 -9.63 16.47
CA ILE A 291 7.98 -11.02 16.90
C ILE A 291 9.40 -11.53 17.16
N PRO A 292 9.73 -11.91 18.41
CA PRO A 292 11.03 -12.49 18.72
C PRO A 292 11.13 -13.94 18.23
N PRO A 293 12.37 -14.43 17.97
CA PRO A 293 12.67 -15.84 17.84
C PRO A 293 12.08 -16.67 18.97
N PHE A 294 11.75 -17.91 18.66
CA PHE A 294 11.16 -18.83 19.61
C PHE A 294 12.18 -19.25 20.67
N SER A 295 11.87 -19.00 21.94
CA SER A 295 12.74 -19.42 23.06
C SER A 295 12.33 -20.75 23.70
N ASN A 296 11.15 -21.30 23.38
CA ASN A 296 10.60 -22.47 24.07
C ASN A 296 9.97 -23.50 23.12
N VAL A 297 10.77 -24.47 22.68
CA VAL A 297 10.38 -25.62 21.83
C VAL A 297 9.14 -26.41 22.31
N ASN A 298 8.73 -26.29 23.58
CA ASN A 298 7.57 -26.98 24.14
C ASN A 298 6.29 -26.11 24.20
N ALA A 299 6.26 -24.94 23.57
CA ALA A 299 5.06 -24.11 23.65
C ALA A 299 3.86 -24.79 22.98
N THR A 300 2.74 -24.81 23.71
CA THR A 300 1.47 -25.40 23.26
C THR A 300 0.55 -24.36 22.62
N ARG A 301 0.97 -23.09 22.54
CA ARG A 301 0.22 -21.99 21.95
C ARG A 301 1.16 -20.94 21.35
N PHE A 302 0.69 -20.22 20.34
CA PHE A 302 1.43 -19.10 19.75
C PHE A 302 1.50 -17.89 20.68
N CYS A 303 0.40 -17.66 21.41
CA CYS A 303 0.21 -16.69 22.47
C CYS A 303 -0.22 -17.42 23.75
#